data_AF-A0A2A2W775-F1
#
_entry.id   AF-A0A2A2W775-F1
#
_cell.length_a   1.000
_cell.length_b   1.000
_cell.length_c   1.000
_cell.angle_alpha   90.00
_cell.angle_beta   90.00
_cell.angle_gamma   90.00
#
_symmetry.space_group_name_H-M   'P 1'
#
loop_
_entity.id
_entity.type
_entity.pdbx_description
1 polymer ?
#
loop_
_entity_poly.entity_id
_entity_poly.type
_entity_poly.pdbx_seq_one_letter_code
_entity_poly.pdbx_strand_id
1 'polypeptide(L)'
;MSVSLCREDGIYEGGKELSATWRVSRVTLDSLSAIEISVLWYSEGKGDTDLHVHHFERYEEERIRRFGLADKHSLSCLLPATPLSYHGRLIRLRWCVRMRLFLTDGREIVADQPFYLVAPQSIHNGSAIVVGDERRSRPSQ
;
A
#
# COMPACT_ATOMS: atom_id res chain seq x y z
N MET A 1 -8.81 1.14 11.45
CA MET A 1 -7.41 0.84 11.09
C MET A 1 -6.75 1.98 10.33
N SER A 2 -5.43 2.01 10.26
CA SER A 2 -4.67 2.93 9.40
C SER A 2 -3.31 2.31 9.03
N VAL A 3 -2.81 2.68 7.86
CA VAL A 3 -1.44 2.39 7.40
C VAL A 3 -0.74 3.74 7.18
N SER A 4 0.54 3.83 7.53
CA SER A 4 1.35 5.03 7.38
C SER A 4 2.71 4.67 6.79
N LEU A 5 3.04 5.27 5.65
CA LEU A 5 4.30 5.07 4.94
C LEU A 5 5.44 5.81 5.66
N CYS A 6 6.67 5.31 5.53
CA CYS A 6 7.83 6.01 6.09
C CYS A 6 8.18 7.31 5.33
N ARG A 7 7.68 7.50 4.11
CA ARG A 7 7.86 8.70 3.31
C ARG A 7 6.54 9.45 3.13
N GLU A 8 6.54 10.73 3.44
CA GLU A 8 5.35 11.59 3.30
C GLU A 8 4.97 11.87 1.84
N ASP A 9 5.96 11.89 0.94
CA ASP A 9 5.74 12.05 -0.50
C ASP A 9 5.08 10.81 -1.14
N GLY A 10 5.14 9.66 -0.46
CA GLY A 10 4.66 8.39 -0.98
C GLY A 10 5.39 7.92 -2.24
N ILE A 11 6.61 8.40 -2.53
CA ILE A 11 7.37 8.02 -3.72
C ILE A 11 8.57 7.16 -3.33
N TYR A 12 8.70 6.00 -3.97
CA TYR A 12 9.76 5.02 -3.73
C TYR A 12 10.44 4.62 -5.03
N GLU A 13 11.74 4.36 -4.97
CA GLU A 13 12.50 3.85 -6.11
C GLU A 13 12.52 2.32 -6.13
N GLY A 14 12.47 1.74 -7.32
CA GLY A 14 12.69 0.30 -7.52
C GLY A 14 14.03 -0.15 -6.95
N GLY A 15 14.05 -1.32 -6.30
CA GLY A 15 15.24 -1.87 -5.64
C GLY A 15 15.61 -1.19 -4.32
N LYS A 16 14.75 -0.33 -3.76
CA LYS A 16 14.89 0.25 -2.42
C LYS A 16 13.88 -0.34 -1.45
N GLU A 17 14.16 -0.20 -0.17
CA GLU A 17 13.26 -0.65 0.90
C GLU A 17 12.07 0.31 1.06
N LEU A 18 10.88 -0.26 1.17
CA LEU A 18 9.70 0.40 1.72
C LEU A 18 9.51 -0.08 3.13
N SER A 19 9.32 0.86 4.06
CA SER A 19 8.84 0.57 5.41
C SER A 19 7.52 1.30 5.66
N ALA A 20 6.62 0.64 6.38
CA ALA A 20 5.34 1.21 6.77
C ALA A 20 5.00 0.78 8.20
N THR A 21 4.16 1.58 8.85
CA THR A 21 3.53 1.20 10.11
C THR A 21 2.03 1.03 9.90
N TRP A 22 1.43 0.11 10.64
CA TRP A 22 0.00 -0.12 10.60
C TRP A 22 -0.55 -0.33 12.00
N ARG A 23 -1.84 -0.02 12.16
CA ARG A 23 -2.56 -0.24 13.41
C ARG A 23 -4.02 -0.59 13.16
N VAL A 24 -4.56 -1.42 14.04
CA VAL A 24 -5.98 -1.73 14.07
C VAL A 24 -6.68 -0.71 14.96
N SER A 25 -7.90 -0.31 14.59
CA SER A 25 -8.73 0.55 15.42
C SER A 25 -10.19 0.36 15.06
N ARG A 26 -11.08 0.58 16.03
CA ARG A 26 -12.55 0.50 15.88
C ARG A 26 -13.09 -0.94 15.65
N VAL A 27 -12.33 -1.95 16.06
CA VAL A 27 -12.75 -3.36 16.14
C VAL A 27 -12.20 -3.97 17.43
N THR A 28 -12.86 -5.00 17.96
CA THR A 28 -12.42 -5.71 19.17
C THR A 28 -11.55 -6.90 18.80
N LEU A 29 -10.68 -7.32 19.72
CA LEU A 29 -9.81 -8.48 19.52
C LEU A 29 -10.61 -9.75 19.21
N ASP A 30 -11.70 -9.99 19.93
CA ASP A 30 -12.55 -11.18 19.74
C ASP A 30 -13.38 -11.14 18.45
N SER A 31 -13.47 -9.99 17.78
CA SER A 31 -14.14 -9.89 16.48
C SER A 31 -13.24 -10.22 15.30
N LEU A 32 -11.92 -10.36 15.51
CA LEU A 32 -10.94 -10.61 14.43
C LEU A 32 -10.61 -12.08 14.30
N SER A 33 -10.71 -12.61 13.09
CA SER A 33 -10.20 -13.94 12.74
C SER A 33 -8.79 -13.85 12.12
N ALA A 34 -8.51 -12.79 11.35
CA ALA A 34 -7.19 -12.57 10.78
C ALA A 34 -6.92 -11.12 10.39
N ILE A 35 -5.63 -10.79 10.23
CA ILE A 35 -5.13 -9.56 9.64
C ILE A 35 -4.19 -9.91 8.49
N GLU A 36 -4.39 -9.28 7.34
CA GLU A 36 -3.44 -9.32 6.22
C GLU A 36 -2.88 -7.93 5.95
N ILE A 37 -1.59 -7.89 5.66
CA ILE A 37 -0.89 -6.71 5.14
C ILE A 37 -0.19 -7.13 3.85
N SER A 38 -0.49 -6.42 2.77
CA SER A 38 0.06 -6.70 1.44
C SER A 38 0.68 -5.47 0.83
N VAL A 39 1.85 -5.60 0.22
CA VAL A 39 2.34 -4.63 -0.78
C VAL A 39 1.97 -5.19 -2.13
N LEU A 40 1.13 -4.47 -2.88
CA LEU A 40 0.59 -4.96 -4.13
C LEU A 40 0.50 -3.87 -5.18
N TRP A 41 0.34 -4.28 -6.42
CA TRP A 41 -0.08 -3.42 -7.50
C TRP A 41 -1.29 -3.99 -8.22
N TYR A 42 -2.04 -3.10 -8.86
CA TYR A 42 -3.13 -3.48 -9.75
C TYR A 42 -3.23 -2.51 -10.92
N SER A 43 -3.74 -3.01 -12.05
CA SER A 43 -4.11 -2.17 -13.19
C SER A 43 -5.53 -1.60 -13.00
N GLU A 44 -5.76 -0.39 -13.49
CA GLU A 44 -7.08 0.24 -13.52
C GLU A 44 -7.29 0.84 -14.90
N GLY A 45 -8.41 0.56 -15.56
CA GLY A 45 -8.66 1.08 -16.91
C GLY A 45 -9.87 0.46 -17.59
N LYS A 46 -9.99 0.71 -18.91
CA LYS A 46 -11.00 0.04 -19.74
C LYS A 46 -10.45 -1.33 -20.16
N GLY A 47 -10.90 -2.39 -19.49
CA GLY A 47 -10.49 -3.76 -19.78
C GLY A 47 -10.37 -4.58 -18.49
N ASP A 48 -9.63 -5.68 -18.58
CA ASP A 48 -9.36 -6.53 -17.42
C ASP A 48 -8.44 -5.83 -16.42
N THR A 49 -8.67 -6.14 -15.15
CA THR A 49 -7.87 -5.65 -14.03
C THR A 49 -6.97 -6.77 -13.56
N ASP A 50 -5.66 -6.53 -13.65
CA ASP A 50 -4.63 -7.37 -13.07
C ASP A 50 -4.37 -6.94 -11.64
N LEU A 51 -4.09 -7.91 -10.78
CA LEU A 51 -3.64 -7.68 -9.40
C LEU A 51 -2.49 -8.62 -9.09
N HIS A 52 -1.43 -8.09 -8.49
CA HIS A 52 -0.31 -8.90 -8.05
C HIS A 52 0.19 -8.45 -6.68
N VAL A 53 0.37 -9.42 -5.79
CA VAL A 53 0.92 -9.21 -4.45
C VAL A 53 2.43 -9.41 -4.49
N HIS A 54 3.17 -8.33 -4.23
CA HIS A 54 4.62 -8.33 -4.17
C HIS A 54 5.13 -8.83 -2.81
N HIS A 55 4.52 -8.37 -1.72
CA HIS A 55 4.85 -8.78 -0.36
C HIS A 55 3.58 -9.06 0.43
N PHE A 56 3.60 -10.08 1.28
CA PHE A 56 2.43 -10.54 2.03
C PHE A 56 2.80 -10.98 3.44
N GLU A 57 2.05 -10.47 4.43
CA GLU A 57 2.07 -10.94 5.81
C GLU A 57 0.65 -11.22 6.28
N ARG A 58 0.47 -12.36 6.96
CA ARG A 58 -0.80 -12.74 7.57
C ARG A 58 -0.61 -13.11 9.04
N TYR A 59 -1.54 -12.64 9.85
CA TYR A 59 -1.61 -12.86 11.28
C TYR A 59 -2.93 -13.54 11.60
N GLU A 60 -2.88 -14.80 12.03
CA GLU A 60 -4.06 -15.54 12.50
C GLU A 60 -4.41 -15.18 13.95
N GLU A 61 -5.62 -15.53 14.35
CA GLU A 61 -6.22 -15.21 15.66
C GLU A 61 -5.26 -15.37 16.85
N GLU A 62 -4.58 -16.51 16.98
CA GLU A 62 -3.69 -16.77 18.14
C GLU A 62 -2.52 -15.79 18.18
N ARG A 63 -2.01 -15.41 17.00
CA ARG A 63 -0.92 -14.43 16.91
C ARG A 63 -1.42 -13.04 17.26
N ILE A 64 -2.60 -12.65 16.78
CA ILE A 64 -3.24 -11.37 17.10
C ILE A 64 -3.48 -11.26 18.60
N ARG A 65 -3.98 -12.32 19.25
CA ARG A 65 -4.21 -12.34 20.71
C ARG A 65 -2.92 -12.13 21.51
N ARG A 66 -1.76 -12.58 21.01
CA ARG A 66 -0.47 -12.41 21.70
C ARG A 66 0.05 -10.97 21.67
N PHE A 67 -0.10 -10.26 20.55
CA PHE A 67 0.42 -8.89 20.43
C PHE A 67 -0.64 -7.80 20.66
N GLY A 68 -1.93 -8.17 20.71
CA GLY A 68 -3.02 -7.23 20.97
C GLY A 68 -3.30 -6.28 19.81
N LEU A 69 -4.06 -5.21 20.04
CA LEU A 69 -4.41 -4.20 19.01
C LEU A 69 -3.96 -2.78 19.34
N ALA A 70 -3.37 -2.57 20.53
CA ALA A 70 -2.99 -1.25 21.01
C ALA A 70 -1.73 -0.71 20.32
N ASP A 71 -0.85 -1.62 19.90
CA ASP A 71 0.46 -1.28 19.38
C ASP A 71 0.43 -0.95 17.88
N LYS A 72 1.41 -0.15 17.47
CA LYS A 72 1.74 0.01 16.06
C LYS A 72 2.65 -1.14 15.66
N HIS A 73 2.36 -1.74 14.52
CA HIS A 73 3.18 -2.79 13.93
C HIS A 73 3.89 -2.24 12.69
N SER A 74 5.05 -2.81 12.37
CA SER A 74 5.84 -2.42 11.21
C SER A 74 5.79 -3.49 10.14
N LEU A 75 5.91 -3.04 8.90
CA LEU A 75 6.15 -3.83 7.70
C LEU A 75 7.41 -3.25 7.04
N SER A 76 8.27 -4.12 6.50
CA SER A 76 9.36 -3.68 5.61
C SER A 76 9.56 -4.68 4.48
N CYS A 77 9.80 -4.19 3.26
CA CYS A 77 10.12 -5.04 2.12
C CYS A 77 10.99 -4.31 1.08
N LEU A 78 11.82 -5.07 0.37
CA LEU A 78 12.54 -4.56 -0.81
C LEU A 78 11.58 -4.48 -2.00
N LEU A 79 11.44 -3.29 -2.60
CA LEU A 79 10.57 -3.08 -3.76
C LEU A 79 11.22 -3.63 -5.04
N PRO A 80 10.43 -4.18 -5.98
CA PRO A 80 10.97 -4.70 -7.21
C PRO A 80 11.36 -3.55 -8.15
N ALA A 81 12.13 -3.85 -9.21
CA ALA A 81 12.44 -2.84 -10.23
C ALA A 81 11.22 -2.49 -11.11
N THR A 82 10.25 -3.40 -11.22
CA THR A 82 9.04 -3.28 -12.06
C THR A 82 7.87 -4.07 -11.44
N PRO A 83 6.62 -3.76 -11.83
CA PRO A 83 6.21 -2.68 -12.72
C PRO A 83 6.21 -1.31 -12.03
N LEU A 84 6.57 -0.26 -12.78
CA LEU A 84 6.54 1.11 -12.26
C LEU A 84 5.12 1.66 -12.23
N SER A 85 4.87 2.62 -11.33
CA SER A 85 3.62 3.36 -11.32
C SER A 85 3.44 4.15 -12.61
N TYR A 86 2.24 4.07 -13.18
CA TYR A 86 1.90 4.69 -14.45
C TYR A 86 0.50 5.28 -14.36
N HIS A 87 0.33 6.54 -14.78
CA HIS A 87 -0.94 7.27 -14.69
C HIS A 87 -1.43 7.73 -16.06
N GLY A 88 -1.54 6.80 -17.00
CA GLY A 88 -2.07 7.10 -18.34
C GLY A 88 -3.58 7.35 -18.37
N ARG A 89 -4.05 7.83 -19.52
CA ARG A 89 -5.48 8.11 -19.76
C ARG A 89 -6.33 6.85 -19.89
N LEU A 90 -5.77 5.78 -20.44
CA LEU A 90 -6.50 4.53 -20.73
C LEU A 90 -6.29 3.46 -19.67
N ILE A 91 -5.08 3.38 -19.13
CA ILE A 91 -4.68 2.45 -18.09
C ILE A 91 -3.82 3.16 -17.07
N ARG A 92 -3.98 2.78 -15.81
CA ARG A 92 -3.13 3.15 -14.69
C ARG A 92 -2.59 1.90 -14.05
N LEU A 93 -1.39 2.00 -13.50
CA LEU A 93 -0.81 0.99 -12.64
C LEU A 93 -0.56 1.62 -11.28
N ARG A 94 -1.28 1.11 -10.28
CA ARG A 94 -1.29 1.66 -8.92
C ARG A 94 -0.62 0.70 -7.97
N TRP A 95 0.24 1.24 -7.12
CA TRP A 95 0.80 0.53 -5.99
C TRP A 95 0.11 0.95 -4.70
N CYS A 96 -0.07 0.01 -3.77
CA CYS A 96 -0.51 0.32 -2.42
C CYS A 96 0.03 -0.68 -1.39
N VAL A 97 0.06 -0.21 -0.14
CA VAL A 97 0.04 -1.10 1.02
C VAL A 97 -1.43 -1.30 1.39
N ARG A 98 -1.93 -2.53 1.25
CA ARG A 98 -3.30 -2.92 1.58
C ARG A 98 -3.32 -3.64 2.92
N MET A 99 -4.18 -3.18 3.82
CA MET A 99 -4.52 -3.86 5.06
C MET A 99 -5.93 -4.43 4.95
N ARG A 100 -6.08 -5.73 5.25
CA ARG A 100 -7.38 -6.40 5.34
C ARG A 100 -7.58 -6.95 6.74
N LEU A 101 -8.75 -6.69 7.30
CA LEU A 101 -9.23 -7.30 8.53
C LEU A 101 -10.33 -8.29 8.17
N PHE A 102 -10.18 -9.52 8.64
CA PHE A 102 -11.18 -10.55 8.52
C PHE A 102 -11.88 -10.65 9.87
N LEU A 103 -13.19 -10.46 9.88
CA LEU A 103 -14.00 -10.56 11.07
C LEU A 103 -14.57 -11.98 11.22
N THR A 104 -14.86 -12.37 12.46
CA THR A 104 -15.44 -13.69 12.79
C THR A 104 -16.85 -13.86 12.22
N ASP A 105 -17.55 -12.76 11.91
CA ASP A 105 -18.86 -12.77 11.24
C ASP A 105 -18.79 -12.83 9.70
N GLY A 106 -17.60 -13.02 9.14
CA GLY A 106 -17.36 -13.15 7.70
C GLY A 106 -17.22 -11.82 6.96
N ARG A 107 -17.38 -10.67 7.63
CA ARG A 107 -17.12 -9.37 7.00
C ARG A 107 -15.62 -9.14 6.83
N GLU A 108 -15.30 -8.38 5.79
CA GLU A 108 -13.95 -7.87 5.56
C GLU A 108 -13.92 -6.34 5.61
N ILE A 109 -12.89 -5.80 6.25
CA ILE A 109 -12.59 -4.36 6.20
C ILE A 109 -11.27 -4.21 5.46
N VAL A 110 -11.23 -3.32 4.45
CA VAL A 110 -10.04 -3.08 3.62
C VAL A 110 -9.64 -1.61 3.70
N ALA A 111 -8.35 -1.34 3.79
CA ALA A 111 -7.77 -0.01 3.68
C ALA A 111 -6.53 -0.06 2.80
N ASP A 112 -6.51 0.79 1.78
CA ASP A 112 -5.39 0.94 0.89
C ASP A 112 -4.68 2.26 1.20
N GLN A 113 -3.37 2.18 1.42
CA GLN A 113 -2.49 3.33 1.45
C GLN A 113 -1.67 3.37 0.15
N PRO A 114 -2.06 4.21 -0.82
CA PRO A 114 -1.38 4.28 -2.11
C PRO A 114 0.04 4.85 -1.97
N PHE A 115 0.91 4.42 -2.87
CA PHE A 115 2.25 4.97 -3.08
C PHE A 115 2.63 4.88 -4.57
N TYR A 116 3.73 5.53 -4.95
CA TYR A 116 4.28 5.48 -6.29
C TYR A 116 5.63 4.77 -6.28
N LEU A 117 5.77 3.81 -7.18
CA LEU A 117 7.04 3.18 -7.53
C LEU A 117 7.61 3.81 -8.79
N VAL A 118 8.79 4.40 -8.72
CA VAL A 118 9.50 5.02 -9.85
C VAL A 118 10.77 4.28 -10.18
N ALA A 119 11.35 4.55 -11.35
CA ALA A 119 12.56 3.88 -11.78
C ALA A 119 13.71 4.16 -10.80
N PRO A 120 14.68 3.24 -10.67
CA PRO A 120 15.87 3.48 -9.84
C PRO A 120 16.56 4.80 -10.21
N GLN A 121 17.10 5.51 -9.23
CA GLN A 121 17.86 6.76 -9.41
C GLN A 121 17.07 7.92 -10.04
N SER A 122 15.74 7.86 -10.02
CA SER A 122 14.86 8.88 -10.59
C SER A 122 14.46 9.96 -9.58
N ILE A 123 14.74 9.78 -8.29
CA ILE A 123 14.54 10.83 -7.28
C ILE A 123 15.77 11.73 -7.29
N HIS A 124 15.67 12.92 -7.88
CA HIS A 124 16.70 13.96 -7.85
C HIS A 124 16.16 15.21 -7.14
N ASN A 125 16.89 15.73 -6.15
CA ASN A 125 16.49 16.88 -5.33
C ASN A 125 15.07 16.78 -4.72
N GLY A 126 14.65 15.59 -4.29
CA GLY A 126 13.33 15.36 -3.67
C GLY A 126 12.15 15.44 -4.65
N SER A 127 12.41 15.49 -5.96
CA SER A 127 11.39 15.43 -7.00
C SER A 127 11.55 14.14 -7.80
N ALA A 128 10.45 13.43 -8.01
CA ALA A 128 10.37 12.29 -8.92
C ALA A 128 9.19 12.50 -9.87
N ILE A 129 9.34 11.99 -11.09
CA ILE A 129 8.32 12.09 -12.12
C ILE A 129 7.64 10.73 -12.21
N VAL A 130 6.36 10.68 -11.86
CA VAL A 130 5.50 9.54 -12.17
C VAL A 130 5.09 9.64 -13.63
N VAL A 131 5.35 8.60 -14.41
CA VAL A 131 5.07 8.62 -15.85
C VAL A 131 3.55 8.73 -16.08
N GLY A 132 3.15 9.72 -16.87
CA GLY A 132 1.75 9.98 -17.21
C GLY A 132 1.01 10.90 -16.23
N ASP A 133 1.64 11.31 -15.13
CA ASP A 133 1.05 12.32 -14.24
C ASP A 133 1.15 13.70 -14.91
N GLU A 134 0.12 14.08 -15.67
CA GLU A 134 -0.04 15.46 -16.11
C GLU A 134 -0.19 16.30 -14.84
N ARG A 135 0.87 17.05 -14.46
CA ARG A 135 0.76 18.12 -13.46
C ARG A 135 -0.44 18.97 -13.86
N ARG A 136 -1.59 18.79 -13.20
CA ARG A 136 -2.65 19.80 -13.20
C ARG A 136 -2.06 21.00 -12.50
N SER A 137 -1.44 21.89 -13.26
CA SER A 137 -1.22 23.27 -12.88
C SER A 137 -2.55 23.77 -12.32
N ARG A 138 -2.62 23.98 -11.01
CA ARG A 138 -3.74 24.72 -10.42
C ARG A 138 -3.77 26.07 -11.16
N PRO A 139 -4.88 26.48 -11.78
CA PRO A 139 -4.98 27.87 -12.19
C PRO A 139 -4.89 28.71 -10.92
N SER A 140 -3.91 29.60 -10.87
CA SER A 140 -3.83 30.66 -9.87
C SER A 140 -5.16 31.42 -9.90
N GLN A 141 -5.88 31.42 -8.77
CA GLN A 141 -6.87 32.48 -8.51
C GLN A 141 -6.13 33.73 -8.05
#